data_AF-A0A4P5R217-F1
#
_entry.id   AF-A0A4P5R217-F1
#
_cell.length_a   1.000
_cell.length_b   1.000
_cell.length_c   1.000
_cell.angle_alpha   90.00
_cell.angle_beta   90.00
_cell.angle_gamma   90.00
#
_symmetry.space_group_name_H-M   'P 1'
#
loop_
_entity.id
_entity.type
_entity.pdbx_description
1 polymer ?
#
loop_
_entity_poly.entity_id
_entity_poly.type
_entity_poly.pdbx_seq_one_letter_code
_entity_poly.pdbx_strand_id
1 'polypeptide(L)'
;MSDINPTSISIPTSAASALIGDPAKFGYVAPDGTVFVKTSTGDKAVGSYPGKSAEEALAYFVRKFEAVASEIALLAARITSGAMVPSDALASVKKLRDQVKEINAVGDLEALANSVEQLEPLIEGHRGAYEAKKAAAEAEKSAKRAQVLVEKEKIVAEAESLALSESWKTTGDRLKELLTEWKSAPRLDKKTDTDLWKRFSASRNKFDKRRRTHFANLEAKTSVVTDAKKNLVAEAEKLATSTDWVATAKAYKSLMDQWKAAGRGKPSDDAKLWARFKKAQDQFFQAKGADLEKREVTMTANLAKREELIIQIEALVPFTDVKDAKNKFRDLARSWEKIGMTNRDKRAALDARVSKVEEAIKSAEAEIWRKTDPAAKARAAEVVAQLQGAIDNYEKIAAKATSAGNAKKAAEALESAAARRSWLEEAQKSLAEFN
;
A
#
# COMPACT_ATOMS: atom_id res chain seq x y z
N MET A 1 17.82 -32.69 100.11
CA MET A 1 17.97 -31.69 101.19
C MET A 1 19.47 -31.60 101.46
N SER A 2 20.26 -31.06 100.55
CA SER A 2 20.29 -29.69 100.02
C SER A 2 20.74 -28.70 101.09
N ASP A 3 22.05 -28.42 101.14
CA ASP A 3 22.60 -27.14 101.57
C ASP A 3 23.91 -26.92 100.81
N ILE A 4 23.86 -26.01 99.83
CA ILE A 4 24.99 -25.53 99.03
C ILE A 4 25.21 -24.07 99.41
N ASN A 5 26.45 -23.78 99.77
CA ASN A 5 27.05 -22.47 100.03
C ASN A 5 26.59 -21.37 99.03
N PRO A 6 26.29 -20.14 99.50
CA PRO A 6 26.08 -19.01 98.62
C PRO A 6 27.42 -18.49 98.10
N THR A 7 27.69 -18.79 96.84
CA THR A 7 28.76 -18.22 96.01
C THR A 7 28.62 -16.69 95.92
N SER A 8 29.74 -16.00 96.07
CA SER A 8 29.90 -14.58 95.79
C SER A 8 29.53 -14.25 94.34
N ILE A 9 28.60 -13.31 94.17
CA ILE A 9 28.16 -12.81 92.86
C ILE A 9 29.20 -11.78 92.40
N SER A 10 30.03 -12.18 91.43
CA SER A 10 30.89 -11.26 90.67
C SER A 10 30.04 -10.48 89.68
N ILE A 11 29.99 -9.15 89.82
CA ILE A 11 29.28 -8.24 88.91
C ILE A 11 30.16 -8.04 87.66
N PRO A 12 29.62 -8.16 86.43
CA PRO A 12 30.42 -7.98 85.21
C PRO A 12 30.90 -6.53 85.07
N THR A 13 32.21 -6.38 84.86
CA THR A 13 32.92 -5.13 84.57
C THR A 13 32.53 -4.65 83.15
N SER A 14 32.04 -3.41 83.03
CA SER A 14 31.70 -2.79 81.75
C SER A 14 32.94 -2.55 80.87
N ALA A 15 32.79 -2.53 79.54
CA ALA A 15 33.88 -2.18 78.61
C ALA A 15 34.50 -0.79 78.88
N ALA A 16 33.76 0.10 79.55
CA ALA A 16 34.27 1.39 80.03
C ALA A 16 35.29 1.24 81.18
N SER A 17 35.12 0.26 82.08
CA SER A 17 36.05 -0.03 83.18
C SER A 17 37.41 -0.56 82.69
N ALA A 18 37.48 -1.12 81.47
CA ALA A 18 38.74 -1.58 80.88
C ALA A 18 39.65 -0.43 80.37
N LEU A 19 39.07 0.74 80.04
CA LEU A 19 39.83 1.91 79.59
C LEU A 19 40.16 2.91 80.72
N ILE A 20 39.43 2.85 81.84
CA ILE A 20 39.43 3.90 82.88
C ILE A 20 39.83 3.35 84.27
N GLY A 21 40.03 2.03 84.39
CA GLY A 21 40.23 1.35 85.68
C GLY A 21 38.92 1.10 86.40
N ASP A 22 39.00 0.63 87.65
CA ASP A 22 37.83 0.34 88.49
C ASP A 22 37.30 1.63 89.16
N PRO A 23 36.18 2.21 88.67
CA PRO A 23 35.70 3.52 89.14
C PRO A 23 35.21 3.48 90.59
N ALA A 24 34.85 2.31 91.12
CA ALA A 24 34.38 2.15 92.48
C ALA A 24 35.47 2.49 93.52
N LYS A 25 36.75 2.39 93.15
CA LYS A 25 37.89 2.75 94.01
C LYS A 25 37.94 4.24 94.37
N PHE A 26 37.29 5.07 93.55
CA PHE A 26 37.22 6.50 93.73
C PHE A 26 36.06 6.94 94.62
N GLY A 27 35.28 6.03 95.21
CA GLY A 27 34.20 6.42 96.11
C GLY A 27 34.06 5.54 97.33
N TYR A 28 33.34 6.07 98.31
CA TYR A 28 32.94 5.35 99.51
C TYR A 28 31.58 5.86 99.97
N VAL A 29 30.90 5.07 100.81
CA VAL A 29 29.61 5.45 101.38
C VAL A 29 29.80 5.67 102.88
N ALA A 30 29.39 6.83 103.36
CA ALA A 30 29.43 7.17 104.78
C ALA A 30 28.31 6.43 105.55
N PRO A 31 28.42 6.29 106.89
CA PRO A 31 27.44 5.57 107.70
C PRO A 31 26.01 6.12 107.63
N ASP A 32 25.84 7.38 107.23
CA ASP A 32 24.57 8.06 107.00
C ASP A 32 23.94 7.76 105.63
N GLY A 33 24.61 6.95 104.80
CA GLY A 33 24.17 6.60 103.44
C GLY A 33 24.55 7.62 102.37
N THR A 34 25.35 8.65 102.70
CA THR A 34 25.87 9.61 101.74
C THR A 34 27.06 9.02 100.98
N VAL A 35 27.01 9.05 99.65
CA VAL A 35 28.08 8.60 98.76
C VAL A 35 29.03 9.77 98.50
N PHE A 36 30.33 9.52 98.67
CA PHE A 36 31.40 10.47 98.42
C PHE A 36 32.29 9.97 97.29
N VAL A 37 32.79 10.91 96.48
CA VAL A 37 33.87 10.68 95.51
C VAL A 37 35.15 11.32 96.03
N LYS A 38 36.26 10.58 95.94
CA LYS A 38 37.61 11.03 96.30
C LYS A 38 38.17 11.85 95.15
N THR A 39 38.54 13.09 95.42
CA THR A 39 39.21 13.97 94.44
C THR A 39 40.54 14.46 95.01
N SER A 40 41.45 14.98 94.17
CA SER A 40 42.71 15.57 94.64
C SER A 40 42.51 16.77 95.59
N THR A 41 41.35 17.42 95.51
CA THR A 41 40.96 18.58 96.33
C THR A 41 40.17 18.23 97.60
N GLY A 42 39.91 16.95 97.84
CA GLY A 42 39.14 16.44 98.98
C GLY A 42 37.92 15.61 98.57
N ASP A 43 37.28 14.97 99.55
CA ASP A 43 36.11 14.11 99.32
C ASP A 43 34.85 14.96 99.06
N LYS A 44 34.21 14.76 97.90
CA LYS A 44 33.00 15.49 97.48
C LYS A 44 31.77 14.59 97.65
N ALA A 45 30.74 15.08 98.34
CA ALA A 45 29.47 14.38 98.41
C ALA A 45 28.78 14.41 97.02
N VAL A 46 28.44 13.25 96.49
CA VAL A 46 27.75 13.11 95.18
C VAL A 46 26.25 12.81 95.33
N GLY A 47 25.81 12.51 96.55
CA GLY A 47 24.40 12.32 96.90
C GLY A 47 24.18 11.07 97.74
N SER A 48 22.93 10.73 98.02
CA SER A 48 22.54 9.52 98.73
C SER A 48 21.53 8.72 97.91
N TYR A 49 21.46 7.42 98.14
CA TYR A 49 20.47 6.53 97.52
C TYR A 49 19.64 5.83 98.61
N PRO A 50 18.55 6.45 99.08
CA PRO A 50 17.80 5.96 100.23
C PRO A 50 17.21 4.56 100.02
N GLY A 51 17.25 3.72 101.06
CA GLY A 51 16.62 2.39 101.05
C GLY A 51 17.40 1.29 100.32
N LYS A 52 18.69 1.52 100.07
CA LYS A 52 19.56 0.64 99.28
C LYS A 52 20.88 0.36 100.00
N SER A 53 21.55 -0.75 99.67
CA SER A 53 22.83 -1.07 100.30
C SER A 53 23.92 -0.08 99.87
N ALA A 54 24.98 0.05 100.67
CA ALA A 54 26.13 0.90 100.33
C ALA A 54 26.74 0.52 98.96
N GLU A 55 26.79 -0.78 98.64
CA GLU A 55 27.27 -1.28 97.35
C GLU A 55 26.36 -0.87 96.19
N GLU A 56 25.03 -0.98 96.37
CA GLU A 56 24.06 -0.57 95.35
C GLU A 56 24.07 0.96 95.11
N ALA A 57 24.21 1.74 96.18
CA ALA A 57 24.32 3.20 96.12
C ALA A 57 25.59 3.61 95.38
N LEU A 58 26.73 3.02 95.71
CA LEU A 58 28.01 3.26 95.04
C LEU A 58 27.93 2.89 93.55
N ALA A 59 27.40 1.71 93.23
CA ALA A 59 27.26 1.23 91.86
C ALA A 59 26.37 2.14 90.99
N TYR A 60 25.33 2.74 91.55
CA TYR A 60 24.48 3.70 90.84
C TYR A 60 25.27 4.94 90.39
N PHE A 61 26.09 5.52 91.26
CA PHE A 61 26.91 6.68 90.93
C PHE A 61 28.12 6.31 90.04
N VAL A 62 28.62 5.08 90.11
CA VAL A 62 29.62 4.55 89.15
C VAL A 62 29.01 4.43 87.74
N ARG A 63 27.78 3.92 87.60
CA ARG A 63 27.12 3.83 86.28
C ARG A 63 26.93 5.21 85.63
N LYS A 64 26.68 6.26 86.42
CA LYS A 64 26.62 7.64 85.90
C LYS A 64 27.94 8.08 85.28
N PHE A 65 29.06 7.74 85.92
CA PHE A 65 30.40 7.99 85.38
C PHE A 65 30.63 7.23 84.08
N GLU A 66 30.35 5.91 84.07
CA GLU A 66 30.54 5.05 82.90
C GLU A 66 29.68 5.49 81.70
N ALA A 67 28.48 6.02 81.93
CA ALA A 67 27.63 6.56 80.88
C ALA A 67 28.29 7.74 80.17
N VAL A 68 28.78 8.74 80.92
CA VAL A 68 29.44 9.92 80.33
C VAL A 68 30.77 9.55 79.67
N ALA A 69 31.53 8.64 80.27
CA ALA A 69 32.73 8.09 79.65
C ALA A 69 32.45 7.41 78.30
N SER A 70 31.35 6.66 78.21
CA SER A 70 30.93 6.01 76.96
C SER A 70 30.51 7.02 75.89
N GLU A 71 29.86 8.13 76.29
CA GLU A 71 29.52 9.23 75.38
C GLU A 71 30.77 9.92 74.81
N ILE A 72 31.79 10.16 75.63
CA ILE A 72 33.08 10.71 75.22
C ILE A 72 33.78 9.77 74.23
N ALA A 73 33.85 8.47 74.54
CA ALA A 73 34.46 7.47 73.67
C ALA A 73 33.73 7.36 72.33
N LEU A 74 32.39 7.41 72.33
CA LEU A 74 31.58 7.40 71.12
C LEU A 74 31.82 8.66 70.28
N LEU A 75 31.90 9.83 70.91
CA LEU A 75 32.18 11.09 70.22
C LEU A 75 33.58 11.06 69.58
N ALA A 76 34.59 10.59 70.31
CA ALA A 76 35.95 10.39 69.77
C ALA A 76 35.94 9.48 68.54
N ALA A 77 35.26 8.33 68.61
CA ALA A 77 35.14 7.40 67.48
C ALA A 77 34.44 8.02 66.26
N ARG A 78 33.42 8.86 66.47
CA ARG A 78 32.71 9.57 65.39
C ARG A 78 33.56 10.66 64.74
N ILE A 79 34.41 11.34 65.52
CA ILE A 79 35.39 12.31 65.01
C ILE A 79 36.44 11.58 64.17
N THR A 80 37.08 10.54 64.71
CA THR A 80 38.14 9.78 64.04
C THR A 80 37.66 9.12 62.74
N SER A 81 36.42 8.60 62.72
CA SER A 81 35.83 8.00 61.51
C SER A 81 35.34 9.02 60.48
N GLY A 82 35.32 10.31 60.81
CA GLY A 82 34.76 11.38 59.98
C GLY A 82 33.25 11.23 59.79
N ALA A 83 32.56 10.59 60.74
CA ALA A 83 31.10 10.41 60.74
C ALA A 83 30.35 11.62 61.30
N MET A 84 31.07 12.67 61.70
CA MET A 84 30.52 13.87 62.30
C MET A 84 31.13 15.13 61.68
N VAL A 85 30.32 16.17 61.53
CA VAL A 85 30.80 17.48 61.07
C VAL A 85 31.63 18.12 62.18
N PRO A 86 32.79 18.74 61.89
CA PRO A 86 33.64 19.36 62.90
C PRO A 86 32.92 20.40 63.78
N SER A 87 32.02 21.21 63.20
CA SER A 87 31.20 22.18 63.96
C SER A 87 30.26 21.53 64.97
N ASP A 88 29.65 20.41 64.59
CA ASP A 88 28.73 19.67 65.44
C ASP A 88 29.51 18.95 66.55
N ALA A 89 30.71 18.45 66.22
CA ALA A 89 31.60 17.82 67.20
C ALA A 89 32.00 18.83 68.29
N LEU A 90 32.39 20.06 67.91
CA LEU A 90 32.70 21.13 68.87
C LEU A 90 31.51 21.48 69.77
N ALA A 91 30.29 21.52 69.21
CA ALA A 91 29.08 21.75 70.00
C ALA A 91 28.82 20.61 71.01
N SER A 92 29.09 19.36 70.63
CA SER A 92 28.98 18.20 71.54
C SER A 92 30.07 18.20 72.62
N VAL A 93 31.30 18.59 72.29
CA VAL A 93 32.38 18.74 73.29
C VAL A 93 31.99 19.76 74.35
N LYS A 94 31.42 20.91 73.95
CA LYS A 94 30.93 21.92 74.90
C LYS A 94 29.90 21.34 75.87
N LYS A 95 28.93 20.57 75.37
CA LYS A 95 27.89 19.94 76.20
C LYS A 95 28.49 18.92 77.16
N LEU A 96 29.39 18.06 76.69
CA LEU A 96 30.07 17.08 77.54
C LEU A 96 30.94 17.76 78.61
N ARG A 97 31.60 18.87 78.27
CA ARG A 97 32.36 19.68 79.22
C ARG A 97 31.45 20.22 80.34
N ASP A 98 30.30 20.76 79.99
CA ASP A 98 29.33 21.26 80.98
C ASP A 98 28.74 20.10 81.81
N GLN A 99 28.45 18.96 81.18
CA GLN A 99 27.95 17.75 81.85
C GLN A 99 28.97 17.15 82.83
N VAL A 100 30.26 17.13 82.49
CA VAL A 100 31.33 16.63 83.38
C VAL A 100 31.56 17.57 84.56
N LYS A 101 31.42 18.89 84.40
CA LYS A 101 31.52 19.86 85.51
C LYS A 101 30.45 19.64 86.57
N GLU A 102 29.22 19.40 86.13
CA GLU A 102 28.05 19.27 87.01
C GLU A 102 27.77 17.82 87.45
N ILE A 103 28.59 16.85 87.02
CA ILE A 103 28.30 15.45 87.28
C ILE A 103 28.45 15.10 88.76
N ASN A 104 27.42 14.43 89.28
CA ASN A 104 27.44 13.75 90.56
C ASN A 104 27.57 12.26 90.29
N ALA A 105 28.81 11.77 90.26
CA ALA A 105 29.16 10.40 89.94
C ALA A 105 30.43 9.97 90.67
N VAL A 106 30.65 8.66 90.77
CA VAL A 106 31.82 8.06 91.41
C VAL A 106 32.74 7.49 90.33
N GLY A 107 33.96 8.00 90.25
CA GLY A 107 34.98 7.60 89.28
C GLY A 107 36.11 8.62 89.24
N ASP A 108 37.05 8.44 88.31
CA ASP A 108 38.14 9.39 88.09
C ASP A 108 37.63 10.61 87.29
N LEU A 109 37.07 11.59 88.02
CA LEU A 109 36.49 12.80 87.43
C LEU A 109 37.54 13.68 86.73
N GLU A 110 38.80 13.63 87.18
CA GLU A 110 39.90 14.37 86.56
C GLU A 110 40.30 13.75 85.22
N ALA A 111 40.43 12.41 85.15
CA ALA A 111 40.66 11.71 83.89
C ALA A 111 39.50 11.91 82.91
N LEU A 112 38.26 11.97 83.39
CA LEU A 112 37.08 12.24 82.56
C LEU A 112 37.10 13.65 81.97
N ALA A 113 37.41 14.67 82.79
CA ALA A 113 37.54 16.05 82.33
C ALA A 113 38.69 16.20 81.31
N ASN A 114 39.85 15.58 81.59
CA ASN A 114 40.97 15.55 80.65
C ASN A 114 40.59 14.89 79.33
N SER A 115 39.82 13.79 79.37
CA SER A 115 39.35 13.09 78.17
C SER A 115 38.46 13.97 77.29
N VAL A 116 37.62 14.83 77.88
CA VAL A 116 36.82 15.82 77.14
C VAL A 116 37.72 16.86 76.48
N GLU A 117 38.72 17.38 77.17
CA GLU A 117 39.64 18.38 76.61
C GLU A 117 40.51 17.82 75.47
N GLN A 118 40.79 16.51 75.46
CA GLN A 118 41.48 15.85 74.33
C GLN A 118 40.63 15.76 73.05
N LEU A 119 39.31 15.99 73.13
CA LEU A 119 38.44 15.91 71.95
C LEU A 119 38.63 17.11 71.00
N GLU A 120 38.95 18.31 71.48
CA GLU A 120 39.16 19.46 70.58
C GLU A 120 40.42 19.32 69.71
N PRO A 121 41.60 18.93 70.25
CA PRO A 121 42.75 18.56 69.43
C PRO A 121 42.46 17.42 68.44
N LEU A 122 41.64 16.44 68.85
CA LEU A 122 41.22 15.34 67.98
C LEU A 122 40.36 15.84 66.81
N ILE A 123 39.43 16.77 67.05
CA ILE A 123 38.62 17.39 65.98
C ILE A 123 39.52 18.11 64.98
N GLU A 124 40.49 18.90 65.47
CA GLU A 124 41.38 19.65 64.60
C GLU A 124 42.29 18.73 63.78
N GLY A 125 42.87 17.70 64.41
CA GLY A 125 43.69 16.69 63.75
C GLY A 125 42.95 15.92 62.64
N HIS A 126 41.63 15.75 62.78
CA HIS A 126 40.79 15.06 61.79
C HIS A 126 40.03 15.99 60.83
N ARG A 127 40.04 17.31 61.02
CA ARG A 127 39.31 18.29 60.18
C ARG A 127 39.72 18.20 58.72
N GLY A 128 41.02 18.22 58.43
CA GLY A 128 41.54 18.15 57.06
C GLY A 128 41.13 16.85 56.34
N ALA A 129 41.14 15.71 57.04
CA ALA A 129 40.68 14.43 56.49
C ALA A 129 39.17 14.42 56.19
N TYR A 130 38.35 15.02 57.06
CA TYR A 130 36.91 15.17 56.84
C TYR A 130 36.62 16.04 55.60
N GLU A 131 37.28 17.20 55.49
CA GLU A 131 37.12 18.12 54.37
C GLU A 131 37.56 17.49 53.05
N ALA A 132 38.70 16.78 53.04
CA ALA A 132 39.18 16.04 51.88
C ALA A 132 38.20 14.94 51.45
N LYS A 133 37.64 14.17 52.40
CA LYS A 133 36.63 13.14 52.13
C LYS A 133 35.34 13.74 51.55
N LYS A 134 34.88 14.88 52.10
CA LYS A 134 33.71 15.60 51.60
C LYS A 134 33.94 16.16 50.19
N ALA A 135 35.09 16.76 49.94
CA ALA A 135 35.47 17.27 48.63
C ALA A 135 35.57 16.14 47.60
N ALA A 136 36.17 15.00 47.95
CA ALA A 136 36.24 13.82 47.10
C ALA A 136 34.85 13.26 46.75
N ALA A 137 33.95 13.15 47.73
CA ALA A 137 32.59 12.67 47.51
C ALA A 137 31.77 13.61 46.60
N GLU A 138 31.90 14.93 46.78
CA GLU A 138 31.23 15.91 45.89
C GLU A 138 31.85 15.90 44.49
N ALA A 139 33.17 15.78 44.38
CA ALA A 139 33.86 15.62 43.09
C ALA A 139 33.39 14.37 42.36
N GLU A 140 33.32 13.22 43.03
CA GLU A 140 32.82 11.96 42.45
C GLU A 140 31.37 12.08 41.98
N LYS A 141 30.51 12.69 42.80
CA LYS A 141 29.11 12.94 42.44
C LYS A 141 28.98 13.88 41.24
N SER A 142 29.80 14.93 41.19
CA SER A 142 29.83 15.87 40.06
C SER A 142 30.32 15.18 38.78
N ALA A 143 31.32 14.32 38.87
CA ALA A 143 31.84 13.54 37.75
C ALA A 143 30.80 12.55 37.22
N LYS A 144 30.11 11.82 38.11
CA LYS A 144 28.99 10.94 37.75
C LYS A 144 27.86 11.70 37.05
N ARG A 145 27.49 12.88 37.56
CA ARG A 145 26.48 13.75 36.91
C ARG A 145 26.93 14.22 35.52
N ALA A 146 28.19 14.61 35.37
CA ALA A 146 28.74 15.02 34.08
C ALA A 146 28.75 13.88 33.06
N GLN A 147 29.07 12.65 33.47
CA GLN A 147 29.01 11.46 32.61
C GLN A 147 27.58 11.19 32.12
N VAL A 148 26.60 11.22 33.02
CA VAL A 148 25.18 11.02 32.67
C VAL A 148 24.70 12.12 31.71
N LEU A 149 25.14 13.37 31.90
CA LEU A 149 24.83 14.46 30.98
C LEU A 149 25.37 14.17 29.57
N VAL A 150 26.63 13.74 29.45
CA VAL A 150 27.23 13.40 28.16
C VAL A 150 26.50 12.23 27.49
N GLU A 151 26.13 11.20 28.24
CA GLU A 151 25.38 10.06 27.71
C GLU A 151 24.00 10.49 27.18
N LYS A 152 23.24 11.26 27.96
CA LYS A 152 21.94 11.77 27.53
C LYS A 152 22.04 12.73 26.35
N GLU A 153 23.05 13.59 26.31
CA GLU A 153 23.29 14.48 25.18
C GLU A 153 23.61 13.69 23.90
N LYS A 154 24.39 12.60 23.98
CA LYS A 154 24.64 11.72 22.83
C LYS A 154 23.36 11.10 22.29
N ILE A 155 22.47 10.61 23.16
CA ILE A 155 21.17 10.06 22.79
C ILE A 155 20.33 11.12 22.05
N VAL A 156 20.29 12.35 22.58
CA VAL A 156 19.55 13.46 21.99
C VAL A 156 20.13 13.85 20.62
N ALA A 157 21.45 14.01 20.53
CA ALA A 157 22.15 14.39 19.30
C ALA A 157 21.96 13.33 18.19
N GLU A 158 22.03 12.04 18.54
CA GLU A 158 21.75 10.97 17.58
C GLU A 158 20.30 11.04 17.09
N ALA A 159 19.32 11.19 17.99
CA ALA A 159 17.92 11.34 17.61
C ALA A 159 17.67 12.56 16.73
N GLU A 160 18.34 13.69 16.99
CA GLU A 160 18.29 14.91 16.17
C GLU A 160 18.82 14.66 14.75
N SER A 161 19.94 13.93 14.61
CA SER A 161 20.50 13.55 13.30
C SER A 161 19.56 12.65 12.50
N LEU A 162 18.81 11.79 13.19
CA LEU A 162 17.88 10.83 12.60
C LEU A 162 16.50 11.43 12.27
N ALA A 163 16.18 12.62 12.79
CA ALA A 163 14.86 13.24 12.66
C ALA A 163 14.45 13.48 11.20
N LEU A 164 15.43 13.57 10.29
CA LEU A 164 15.19 13.78 8.87
C LEU A 164 15.44 12.56 7.97
N SER A 165 15.85 11.43 8.53
CA SER A 165 16.11 10.20 7.78
C SER A 165 14.85 9.66 7.08
N GLU A 166 15.04 9.11 5.88
CA GLU A 166 13.99 8.43 5.09
C GLU A 166 14.09 6.91 5.18
N SER A 167 15.08 6.38 5.90
CA SER A 167 15.24 4.95 6.19
C SER A 167 14.23 4.52 7.26
N TRP A 168 12.93 4.53 6.92
CA TRP A 168 11.81 4.50 7.87
C TRP A 168 11.82 3.33 8.86
N LYS A 169 12.23 2.14 8.41
CA LYS A 169 12.26 0.94 9.26
C LYS A 169 13.43 1.01 10.24
N THR A 170 14.66 1.09 9.71
CA THR A 170 15.89 1.08 10.50
C THR A 170 15.97 2.28 11.45
N THR A 171 15.65 3.49 10.99
CA THR A 171 15.60 4.67 11.85
C THR A 171 14.49 4.56 12.89
N GLY A 172 13.33 4.02 12.53
CA GLY A 172 12.23 3.81 13.47
C GLY A 172 12.58 2.83 14.58
N ASP A 173 13.37 1.79 14.29
CA ASP A 173 13.84 0.83 15.28
C ASP A 173 14.96 1.44 16.15
N ARG A 174 15.93 2.16 15.55
CA ARG A 174 16.97 2.86 16.30
C ARG A 174 16.41 3.91 17.27
N LEU A 175 15.39 4.68 16.87
CA LEU A 175 14.73 5.64 17.77
C LEU A 175 14.02 4.97 18.97
N LYS A 176 13.59 3.70 18.84
CA LYS A 176 13.04 2.92 19.96
C LYS A 176 14.14 2.43 20.91
N GLU A 177 15.28 2.03 20.36
CA GLU A 177 16.47 1.68 21.15
C GLU A 177 16.96 2.88 21.95
N LEU A 178 17.11 4.05 21.31
CA LEU A 178 17.48 5.30 21.98
C LEU A 178 16.50 5.69 23.11
N LEU A 179 15.20 5.43 22.94
CA LEU A 179 14.21 5.63 24.01
C LEU A 179 14.44 4.67 25.18
N THR A 180 14.90 3.45 24.90
CA THR A 180 15.21 2.44 25.91
C THR A 180 16.48 2.82 26.66
N GLU A 181 17.53 3.23 25.94
CA GLU A 181 18.78 3.78 26.49
C GLU A 181 18.48 4.99 27.39
N TRP A 182 17.66 5.94 26.92
CA TRP A 182 17.24 7.11 27.70
C TRP A 182 16.57 6.74 29.03
N LYS A 183 15.71 5.72 29.03
CA LYS A 183 14.99 5.27 30.24
C LYS A 183 15.90 4.55 31.23
N SER A 184 16.95 3.89 30.74
CA SER A 184 17.94 3.20 31.56
C SER A 184 18.98 4.14 32.16
N ALA A 185 19.24 5.28 31.51
CA ALA A 185 20.18 6.28 32.00
C ALA A 185 19.72 6.91 33.34
N PRO A 186 20.63 7.16 34.30
CA PRO A 186 20.30 7.83 35.55
C PRO A 186 19.65 9.20 35.35
N ARG A 187 18.86 9.66 36.33
CA ARG A 187 18.20 10.99 36.26
C ARG A 187 19.17 12.10 36.63
N LEU A 188 19.12 13.20 35.87
CA LEU A 188 19.78 14.45 36.22
C LEU A 188 18.87 15.31 37.11
N ASP A 189 19.26 16.56 37.34
CA ASP A 189 18.33 17.53 37.91
C ASP A 189 17.14 17.75 36.96
N LYS A 190 16.01 18.18 37.55
CA LYS A 190 14.73 18.28 36.86
C LYS A 190 14.79 19.17 35.61
N LYS A 191 15.55 20.27 35.64
CA LYS A 191 15.58 21.24 34.55
C LYS A 191 16.31 20.64 33.34
N THR A 192 17.53 20.15 33.56
CA THR A 192 18.35 19.55 32.51
C THR A 192 17.68 18.34 31.86
N ASP A 193 17.11 17.43 32.67
CA ASP A 193 16.39 16.26 32.15
C ASP A 193 15.16 16.66 31.31
N THR A 194 14.44 17.71 31.71
CA THR A 194 13.25 18.19 30.97
C THR A 194 13.65 18.78 29.62
N ASP A 195 14.70 19.58 29.56
CA ASP A 195 15.17 20.23 28.33
C ASP A 195 15.67 19.20 27.31
N LEU A 196 16.48 18.23 27.77
CA LEU A 196 16.97 17.14 26.93
C LEU A 196 15.83 16.23 26.46
N TRP A 197 14.89 15.88 27.35
CA TRP A 197 13.72 15.09 26.97
C TRP A 197 12.86 15.80 25.92
N LYS A 198 12.68 17.12 26.06
CA LYS A 198 11.92 17.93 25.08
C LYS A 198 12.57 17.83 23.70
N ARG A 199 13.89 18.00 23.60
CA ARG A 199 14.65 17.85 22.35
C ARG A 199 14.52 16.44 21.75
N PHE A 200 14.78 15.41 22.56
CA PHE A 200 14.65 14.02 22.14
C PHE A 200 13.24 13.68 21.62
N SER A 201 12.21 14.03 22.38
CA SER A 201 10.82 13.76 22.01
C SER A 201 10.40 14.52 20.75
N ALA A 202 10.87 15.76 20.58
CA ALA A 202 10.59 16.55 19.38
C ALA A 202 11.16 15.90 18.12
N SER A 203 12.40 15.41 18.18
CA SER A 203 13.06 14.69 17.08
C SER A 203 12.29 13.42 16.70
N ARG A 204 11.91 12.60 17.68
CA ARG A 204 11.10 11.39 17.45
C ARG A 204 9.74 11.72 16.85
N ASN A 205 9.04 12.70 17.40
CA ASN A 205 7.72 13.12 16.92
C ASN A 205 7.79 13.67 15.48
N LYS A 206 8.86 14.40 15.13
CA LYS A 206 9.09 14.90 13.77
C LYS A 206 9.26 13.75 12.78
N PHE A 207 10.08 12.75 13.10
CA PHE A 207 10.26 11.54 12.30
C PHE A 207 8.94 10.78 12.14
N ASP A 208 8.22 10.51 13.25
CA ASP A 208 6.96 9.77 13.23
C ASP A 208 5.88 10.46 12.39
N LYS A 209 5.77 11.79 12.48
CA LYS A 209 4.85 12.58 11.66
C LYS A 209 5.18 12.43 10.18
N ARG A 210 6.46 12.59 9.80
CA ARG A 210 6.90 12.43 8.41
C ARG A 210 6.65 11.02 7.88
N ARG A 211 7.00 10.00 8.65
CA ARG A 211 6.77 8.59 8.31
C ARG A 211 5.29 8.33 8.04
N ARG A 212 4.41 8.79 8.94
CA ARG A 212 2.96 8.64 8.78
C ARG A 212 2.47 9.32 7.51
N THR A 213 2.87 10.56 7.27
CA THR A 213 2.49 11.30 6.05
C THR A 213 3.01 10.61 4.79
N HIS A 214 4.25 10.12 4.78
CA HIS A 214 4.82 9.42 3.63
C HIS A 214 4.01 8.17 3.27
N PHE A 215 3.74 7.29 4.23
CA PHE A 215 2.97 6.07 3.98
C PHE A 215 1.50 6.35 3.68
N ALA A 216 0.89 7.37 4.28
CA ALA A 216 -0.45 7.80 3.92
C ALA A 216 -0.53 8.29 2.47
N ASN A 217 0.47 9.05 2.01
CA ASN A 217 0.53 9.51 0.61
C ASN A 217 0.75 8.35 -0.37
N LEU A 218 1.59 7.38 0.00
CA LEU A 218 1.83 6.20 -0.82
C LEU A 218 0.58 5.32 -0.91
N GLU A 219 -0.14 5.14 0.20
CA GLU A 219 -1.41 4.42 0.22
C GLU A 219 -2.47 5.14 -0.59
N ALA A 220 -2.62 6.46 -0.45
CA ALA A 220 -3.58 7.25 -1.22
C ALA A 220 -3.33 7.14 -2.73
N LYS A 221 -2.08 7.28 -3.19
CA LYS A 221 -1.71 7.06 -4.59
C LYS A 221 -2.05 5.65 -5.07
N THR A 222 -1.78 4.64 -4.24
CA THR A 222 -2.05 3.24 -4.58
C THR A 222 -3.55 2.91 -4.60
N SER A 223 -4.34 3.53 -3.74
CA SER A 223 -5.81 3.39 -3.72
C SER A 223 -6.42 3.91 -5.02
N VAL A 224 -5.99 5.10 -5.49
CA VAL A 224 -6.49 5.68 -6.75
C VAL A 224 -6.25 4.73 -7.93
N VAL A 225 -5.05 4.13 -8.03
CA VAL A 225 -4.73 3.16 -9.08
C VAL A 225 -5.60 1.90 -8.96
N THR A 226 -5.73 1.38 -7.74
CA THR A 226 -6.51 0.17 -7.46
C THR A 226 -7.99 0.37 -7.80
N ASP A 227 -8.56 1.51 -7.44
CA ASP A 227 -9.97 1.81 -7.68
C ASP A 227 -10.25 2.07 -9.17
N ALA A 228 -9.35 2.76 -9.88
CA ALA A 228 -9.43 2.87 -11.33
C ALA A 228 -9.43 1.47 -12.00
N LYS A 229 -8.54 0.57 -11.58
CA LYS A 229 -8.49 -0.80 -12.10
C LYS A 229 -9.73 -1.63 -11.75
N LYS A 230 -10.32 -1.47 -10.56
CA LYS A 230 -11.59 -2.10 -10.20
C LYS A 230 -12.71 -1.68 -11.16
N ASN A 231 -12.80 -0.38 -11.48
CA ASN A 231 -13.80 0.13 -12.41
C ASN A 231 -13.61 -0.46 -13.81
N LEU A 232 -12.38 -0.51 -14.32
CA LEU A 232 -12.05 -1.12 -15.61
C LEU A 232 -12.42 -2.61 -15.66
N VAL A 233 -12.17 -3.36 -14.58
CA VAL A 233 -12.56 -4.77 -14.47
C VAL A 233 -14.08 -4.91 -14.48
N ALA A 234 -14.81 -4.07 -13.73
CA ALA A 234 -16.26 -4.12 -13.70
C ALA A 234 -16.88 -3.79 -15.08
N GLU A 235 -16.31 -2.85 -15.83
CA GLU A 235 -16.71 -2.57 -17.21
C GLU A 235 -16.43 -3.73 -18.16
N ALA A 236 -15.24 -4.34 -18.06
CA ALA A 236 -14.89 -5.54 -18.82
C ALA A 236 -15.88 -6.68 -18.54
N GLU A 237 -16.18 -6.95 -17.26
CA GLU A 237 -17.11 -8.01 -16.86
C GLU A 237 -18.53 -7.80 -17.42
N LYS A 238 -19.02 -6.55 -17.50
CA LYS A 238 -20.31 -6.23 -18.14
C LYS A 238 -20.31 -6.53 -19.64
N LEU A 239 -19.17 -6.39 -20.30
CA LEU A 239 -19.01 -6.59 -21.74
C LEU A 239 -18.75 -8.06 -22.12
N ALA A 240 -18.46 -8.93 -21.15
CA ALA A 240 -18.04 -10.32 -21.39
C ALA A 240 -19.05 -11.17 -22.19
N THR A 241 -20.35 -10.87 -22.09
CA THR A 241 -21.44 -11.60 -22.75
C THR A 241 -22.08 -10.81 -23.90
N SER A 242 -21.53 -9.64 -24.26
CA SER A 242 -22.05 -8.83 -25.35
C SER A 242 -21.90 -9.52 -26.70
N THR A 243 -22.93 -9.43 -27.54
CA THR A 243 -22.93 -9.93 -28.93
C THR A 243 -22.69 -8.83 -29.97
N ASP A 244 -22.50 -7.57 -29.53
CA ASP A 244 -22.01 -6.49 -30.40
C ASP A 244 -20.50 -6.64 -30.61
N TRP A 245 -20.13 -7.52 -31.54
CA TRP A 245 -18.75 -7.99 -31.72
C TRP A 245 -17.74 -6.91 -32.12
N VAL A 246 -18.19 -5.85 -32.79
CA VAL A 246 -17.31 -4.81 -33.32
C VAL A 246 -17.12 -3.72 -32.28
N ALA A 247 -18.20 -3.17 -31.73
CA ALA A 247 -18.11 -2.12 -30.73
C ALA A 247 -17.44 -2.64 -29.45
N THR A 248 -17.82 -3.84 -29.00
CA THR A 248 -17.26 -4.43 -27.78
C THR A 248 -15.77 -4.76 -27.92
N ALA A 249 -15.31 -5.23 -29.09
CA ALA A 249 -13.88 -5.46 -29.32
C ALA A 249 -13.07 -4.15 -29.25
N LYS A 250 -13.62 -3.04 -29.78
CA LYS A 250 -13.01 -1.71 -29.67
C LYS A 250 -13.00 -1.22 -28.22
N ALA A 251 -14.08 -1.46 -27.46
CA ALA A 251 -14.16 -1.15 -26.04
C ALA A 251 -13.10 -1.89 -25.23
N TYR A 252 -12.92 -3.20 -25.44
CA TYR A 252 -11.86 -3.98 -24.79
C TYR A 252 -10.45 -3.47 -25.09
N LYS A 253 -10.20 -2.97 -26.30
CA LYS A 253 -8.93 -2.30 -26.64
C LYS A 253 -8.74 -1.02 -25.82
N SER A 254 -9.76 -0.16 -25.76
CA SER A 254 -9.73 1.06 -24.93
C SER A 254 -9.51 0.75 -23.45
N LEU A 255 -10.20 -0.26 -22.91
CA LEU A 255 -10.04 -0.69 -21.52
C LEU A 255 -8.62 -1.19 -21.23
N MET A 256 -8.00 -1.89 -22.17
CA MET A 256 -6.59 -2.32 -22.07
C MET A 256 -5.63 -1.13 -22.05
N ASP A 257 -5.90 -0.11 -22.87
CA ASP A 257 -5.07 1.10 -22.91
C ASP A 257 -5.22 1.91 -21.61
N GLN A 258 -6.43 2.03 -21.08
CA GLN A 258 -6.69 2.65 -19.77
C GLN A 258 -6.06 1.85 -18.63
N TRP A 259 -6.09 0.51 -18.69
CA TRP A 259 -5.43 -0.35 -17.71
C TRP A 259 -3.92 -0.10 -17.65
N LYS A 260 -3.27 0.04 -18.82
CA LYS A 260 -1.84 0.38 -18.91
C LYS A 260 -1.58 1.80 -18.38
N ALA A 261 -2.45 2.75 -18.69
CA ALA A 261 -2.32 4.15 -18.27
C ALA A 261 -2.54 4.35 -16.75
N ALA A 262 -3.35 3.52 -16.10
CA ALA A 262 -3.62 3.60 -14.66
C ALA A 262 -2.37 3.33 -13.80
N GLY A 263 -1.31 2.75 -14.36
CA GLY A 263 -0.06 2.48 -13.63
C GLY A 263 -0.09 1.18 -12.82
N ARG A 264 0.80 1.07 -11.82
CA ARG A 264 0.95 -0.13 -10.98
C ARG A 264 0.50 0.15 -9.56
N GLY A 265 -0.34 -0.74 -9.02
CA GLY A 265 -0.78 -0.73 -7.63
C GLY A 265 0.01 -1.73 -6.79
N LYS A 266 -0.62 -2.24 -5.72
CA LYS A 266 -0.06 -3.35 -4.94
C LYS A 266 0.02 -4.61 -5.81
N PRO A 267 1.16 -5.32 -5.88
CA PRO A 267 1.34 -6.48 -6.76
C PRO A 267 0.27 -7.57 -6.60
N SER A 268 -0.15 -7.85 -5.35
CA SER A 268 -1.18 -8.87 -5.07
C SER A 268 -2.56 -8.47 -5.62
N ASP A 269 -2.95 -7.21 -5.44
CA ASP A 269 -4.26 -6.71 -5.88
C ASP A 269 -4.30 -6.57 -7.41
N ASP A 270 -3.22 -6.05 -8.00
CA ASP A 270 -3.05 -5.95 -9.45
C ASP A 270 -3.17 -7.32 -10.13
N ALA A 271 -2.55 -8.36 -9.57
CA ALA A 271 -2.63 -9.72 -10.13
C ALA A 271 -4.06 -10.28 -10.12
N LYS A 272 -4.79 -10.08 -9.01
CA LYS A 272 -6.20 -10.51 -8.90
C LYS A 272 -7.11 -9.77 -9.88
N LEU A 273 -6.96 -8.45 -9.97
CA LEU A 273 -7.74 -7.62 -10.88
C LEU A 273 -7.44 -7.97 -12.34
N TRP A 274 -6.16 -8.20 -12.68
CA TRP A 274 -5.76 -8.61 -14.02
C TRP A 274 -6.34 -9.95 -14.42
N ALA A 275 -6.32 -10.94 -13.53
CA ALA A 275 -6.91 -12.25 -13.80
C ALA A 275 -8.41 -12.15 -14.12
N ARG A 276 -9.15 -11.30 -13.40
CA ARG A 276 -10.57 -11.02 -13.66
C ARG A 276 -10.78 -10.33 -15.01
N PHE A 277 -9.99 -9.29 -15.29
CA PHE A 277 -10.03 -8.58 -16.57
C PHE A 277 -9.81 -9.55 -17.74
N LYS A 278 -8.76 -10.38 -17.66
CA LYS A 278 -8.42 -11.36 -18.68
C LYS A 278 -9.50 -12.41 -18.86
N LYS A 279 -10.07 -12.93 -17.77
CA LYS A 279 -11.19 -13.86 -17.84
C LYS A 279 -12.39 -13.28 -18.61
N ALA A 280 -12.76 -12.04 -18.32
CA ALA A 280 -13.86 -11.36 -19.03
C ALA A 280 -13.54 -11.17 -20.52
N GLN A 281 -12.33 -10.70 -20.83
CA GLN A 281 -11.84 -10.55 -22.20
C GLN A 281 -11.87 -11.88 -22.96
N ASP A 282 -11.32 -12.94 -22.36
CA ASP A 282 -11.19 -14.25 -22.99
C ASP A 282 -12.57 -14.86 -23.27
N GLN A 283 -13.53 -14.72 -22.34
CA GLN A 283 -14.92 -15.14 -22.54
C GLN A 283 -15.55 -14.47 -23.78
N PHE A 284 -15.42 -13.15 -23.93
CA PHE A 284 -15.96 -12.43 -25.07
C PHE A 284 -15.31 -12.87 -26.39
N PHE A 285 -13.98 -12.96 -26.45
CA PHE A 285 -13.28 -13.32 -27.68
C PHE A 285 -13.47 -14.79 -28.07
N GLN A 286 -13.64 -15.70 -27.10
CA GLN A 286 -14.06 -17.08 -27.37
C GLN A 286 -15.46 -17.13 -27.97
N ALA A 287 -16.43 -16.41 -27.40
CA ALA A 287 -17.79 -16.36 -27.93
C ALA A 287 -17.85 -15.76 -29.35
N LYS A 288 -17.11 -14.68 -29.59
CA LYS A 288 -16.97 -14.07 -30.93
C LYS A 288 -16.34 -15.03 -31.93
N GLY A 289 -15.28 -15.74 -31.54
CA GLY A 289 -14.63 -16.75 -32.38
C GLY A 289 -15.59 -17.87 -32.78
N ALA A 290 -16.34 -18.40 -31.82
CA ALA A 290 -17.34 -19.44 -32.08
C ALA A 290 -18.49 -18.96 -32.99
N ASP A 291 -18.92 -17.69 -32.89
CA ASP A 291 -19.92 -17.13 -33.80
C ASP A 291 -19.39 -16.99 -35.23
N LEU A 292 -18.14 -16.54 -35.40
CA LEU A 292 -17.49 -16.46 -36.71
C LEU A 292 -17.34 -17.84 -37.34
N GLU A 293 -16.91 -18.85 -36.57
CA GLU A 293 -16.79 -20.23 -37.04
C GLU A 293 -18.13 -20.79 -37.52
N LYS A 294 -19.22 -20.58 -36.76
CA LYS A 294 -20.58 -20.97 -37.16
C LYS A 294 -21.02 -20.31 -38.48
N ARG A 295 -20.70 -19.03 -38.66
CA ARG A 295 -21.00 -18.30 -39.90
C ARG A 295 -20.20 -18.85 -41.07
N GLU A 296 -18.92 -19.13 -40.89
CA GLU A 296 -18.07 -19.72 -41.93
C GLU A 296 -18.56 -21.10 -42.37
N VAL A 297 -18.95 -21.97 -41.42
CA VAL A 297 -19.55 -23.29 -41.74
C VAL A 297 -20.83 -23.11 -42.57
N THR A 298 -21.71 -22.19 -42.16
CA THR A 298 -22.96 -21.90 -42.88
C THR A 298 -22.69 -21.35 -44.29
N MET A 299 -21.74 -20.41 -44.42
CA MET A 299 -21.35 -19.82 -45.69
C MET A 299 -20.70 -20.83 -46.65
N THR A 300 -19.91 -21.76 -46.11
CA THR A 300 -19.29 -22.86 -46.88
C THR A 300 -20.35 -23.84 -47.38
N ALA A 301 -21.31 -24.24 -46.54
CA ALA A 301 -22.41 -25.10 -46.94
C ALA A 301 -23.32 -24.42 -48.00
N ASN A 302 -23.60 -23.12 -47.83
CA ASN A 302 -24.36 -22.36 -48.82
C ASN A 302 -23.60 -22.23 -50.15
N LEU A 303 -22.26 -22.08 -50.11
CA LEU A 303 -21.44 -22.02 -51.30
C LEU A 303 -21.51 -23.34 -52.09
N ALA A 304 -21.39 -24.50 -51.41
CA ALA A 304 -21.52 -25.81 -52.06
C ALA A 304 -22.88 -25.96 -52.77
N LYS A 305 -23.98 -25.56 -52.11
CA LYS A 305 -25.31 -25.55 -52.74
C LYS A 305 -25.38 -24.66 -53.98
N ARG A 306 -24.72 -23.49 -53.97
CA ARG A 306 -24.64 -22.63 -55.16
C ARG A 306 -23.78 -23.27 -56.26
N GLU A 307 -22.68 -23.91 -55.90
CA GLU A 307 -21.81 -24.62 -56.85
C GLU A 307 -22.53 -25.82 -57.51
N GLU A 308 -23.43 -26.49 -56.80
CA GLU A 308 -24.30 -27.54 -57.38
C GLU A 308 -25.40 -26.95 -58.28
N LEU A 309 -26.06 -25.87 -57.83
CA LEU A 309 -27.20 -25.30 -58.54
C LEU A 309 -26.78 -24.58 -59.83
N ILE A 310 -25.58 -23.99 -59.87
CA ILE A 310 -25.08 -23.33 -61.09
C ILE A 310 -24.88 -24.32 -62.24
N ILE A 311 -24.47 -25.56 -61.95
CA ILE A 311 -24.32 -26.60 -62.97
C ILE A 311 -25.68 -26.91 -63.62
N GLN A 312 -26.74 -26.98 -62.81
CA GLN A 312 -28.11 -27.20 -63.32
C GLN A 312 -28.62 -26.00 -64.13
N ILE A 313 -28.29 -24.78 -63.71
CA ILE A 313 -28.66 -23.55 -64.43
C ILE A 313 -27.94 -23.49 -65.79
N GLU A 314 -26.64 -23.76 -65.82
CA GLU A 314 -25.84 -23.76 -67.06
C GLU A 314 -26.28 -24.84 -68.03
N ALA A 315 -26.71 -26.01 -67.54
CA ALA A 315 -27.23 -27.10 -68.36
C ALA A 315 -28.55 -26.76 -69.08
N LEU A 316 -29.19 -25.64 -68.77
CA LEU A 316 -30.32 -25.14 -69.56
C LEU A 316 -29.89 -24.67 -70.96
N VAL A 317 -28.59 -24.43 -71.17
CA VAL A 317 -28.03 -24.05 -72.47
C VAL A 317 -27.14 -25.19 -72.99
N PRO A 318 -27.29 -25.63 -74.26
CA PRO A 318 -28.23 -25.12 -75.27
C PRO A 318 -29.68 -25.62 -75.05
N PHE A 319 -30.66 -24.82 -75.48
CA PHE A 319 -32.09 -25.16 -75.45
C PHE A 319 -32.72 -25.06 -76.85
N THR A 320 -33.77 -25.84 -77.08
CA THR A 320 -34.61 -25.78 -78.30
C THR A 320 -35.97 -25.15 -78.04
N ASP A 321 -36.56 -25.40 -76.87
CA ASP A 321 -37.82 -24.78 -76.42
C ASP A 321 -37.53 -23.67 -75.39
N VAL A 322 -37.70 -22.41 -75.82
CA VAL A 322 -37.47 -21.22 -75.00
C VAL A 322 -38.43 -21.14 -73.81
N LYS A 323 -39.68 -21.59 -73.98
CA LYS A 323 -40.71 -21.53 -72.93
C LYS A 323 -40.39 -22.52 -71.81
N ASP A 324 -39.99 -23.74 -72.18
CA ASP A 324 -39.54 -24.75 -71.21
C ASP A 324 -38.26 -24.29 -70.47
N ALA A 325 -37.25 -23.81 -71.21
CA ALA A 325 -36.01 -23.29 -70.63
C ALA A 325 -36.27 -22.13 -69.65
N LYS A 326 -37.16 -21.19 -69.99
CA LYS A 326 -37.56 -20.07 -69.13
C LYS A 326 -38.25 -20.53 -67.85
N ASN A 327 -39.15 -21.52 -67.94
CA ASN A 327 -39.83 -22.05 -66.76
C ASN A 327 -38.85 -22.76 -65.81
N LYS A 328 -37.97 -23.62 -66.35
CA LYS A 328 -36.94 -24.31 -65.57
C LYS A 328 -35.95 -23.31 -64.94
N PHE A 329 -35.52 -22.29 -65.70
CA PHE A 329 -34.67 -21.23 -65.18
C PHE A 329 -35.33 -20.50 -64.00
N ARG A 330 -36.61 -20.15 -64.12
CA ARG A 330 -37.36 -19.50 -63.03
C ARG A 330 -37.39 -20.36 -61.75
N ASP A 331 -37.52 -21.67 -61.87
CA ASP A 331 -37.57 -22.58 -60.71
C ASP A 331 -36.20 -22.70 -60.04
N LEU A 332 -35.13 -22.81 -60.83
CA LEU A 332 -33.75 -22.82 -60.33
C LEU A 332 -33.34 -21.47 -59.76
N ALA A 333 -33.72 -20.35 -60.39
CA ALA A 333 -33.46 -19.00 -59.88
C ALA A 333 -34.13 -18.76 -58.52
N ARG A 334 -35.38 -19.24 -58.35
CA ARG A 334 -36.04 -19.20 -57.03
C ARG A 334 -35.29 -20.02 -55.97
N SER A 335 -34.67 -21.14 -56.37
CA SER A 335 -33.84 -21.94 -55.46
C SER A 335 -32.50 -21.25 -55.16
N TRP A 336 -31.94 -20.54 -56.14
CA TRP A 336 -30.71 -19.76 -56.03
C TRP A 336 -30.85 -18.63 -55.00
N GLU A 337 -31.95 -17.88 -55.08
CA GLU A 337 -32.26 -16.77 -54.17
C GLU A 337 -32.48 -17.22 -52.72
N LYS A 338 -33.00 -18.44 -52.51
CA LYS A 338 -33.20 -19.02 -51.17
C LYS A 338 -31.88 -19.42 -50.49
N ILE A 339 -30.79 -19.56 -51.24
CA ILE A 339 -29.49 -19.87 -50.65
C ILE A 339 -28.96 -18.60 -49.97
N GLY A 340 -28.78 -18.70 -48.65
CA GLY A 340 -28.32 -17.61 -47.79
C GLY A 340 -26.90 -17.13 -48.10
N MET A 341 -26.33 -16.37 -47.16
CA MET A 341 -25.02 -15.74 -47.33
C MET A 341 -23.93 -16.76 -47.73
N THR A 342 -23.12 -16.40 -48.71
CA THR A 342 -21.93 -17.15 -49.17
C THR A 342 -20.71 -16.23 -49.17
N ASN A 343 -19.51 -16.80 -49.36
CA ASN A 343 -18.29 -16.01 -49.44
C ASN A 343 -18.38 -14.98 -50.57
N ARG A 344 -18.14 -13.69 -50.24
CA ARG A 344 -18.35 -12.55 -51.13
C ARG A 344 -17.57 -12.67 -52.44
N ASP A 345 -16.35 -13.19 -52.38
CA ASP A 345 -15.44 -13.22 -53.53
C ASP A 345 -15.90 -14.23 -54.57
N LYS A 346 -16.52 -15.34 -54.14
CA LYS A 346 -17.08 -16.36 -55.02
C LYS A 346 -18.50 -16.05 -55.48
N ARG A 347 -19.26 -15.28 -54.68
CA ARG A 347 -20.65 -14.92 -54.98
C ARG A 347 -20.76 -14.19 -56.33
N ALA A 348 -19.93 -13.18 -56.57
CA ALA A 348 -19.99 -12.38 -57.79
C ALA A 348 -19.74 -13.21 -59.06
N ALA A 349 -18.76 -14.12 -59.02
CA ALA A 349 -18.44 -15.00 -60.15
C ALA A 349 -19.59 -15.97 -60.47
N LEU A 350 -20.21 -16.52 -59.43
CA LEU A 350 -21.35 -17.42 -59.57
C LEU A 350 -22.60 -16.70 -60.08
N ASP A 351 -22.93 -15.52 -59.54
CA ASP A 351 -24.06 -14.71 -59.99
C ASP A 351 -23.89 -14.29 -61.47
N ALA A 352 -22.67 -13.94 -61.91
CA ALA A 352 -22.39 -13.61 -63.31
C ALA A 352 -22.65 -14.79 -64.27
N ARG A 353 -22.40 -16.03 -63.85
CA ARG A 353 -22.70 -17.23 -64.64
C ARG A 353 -24.22 -17.46 -64.77
N VAL A 354 -24.98 -17.23 -63.69
CA VAL A 354 -26.45 -17.24 -63.75
C VAL A 354 -26.96 -16.19 -64.73
N SER A 355 -26.44 -14.96 -64.66
CA SER A 355 -26.85 -13.88 -65.57
C SER A 355 -26.59 -14.21 -67.05
N LYS A 356 -25.51 -14.92 -67.38
CA LYS A 356 -25.26 -15.35 -68.77
C LYS A 356 -26.35 -16.28 -69.31
N VAL A 357 -26.81 -17.23 -68.49
CA VAL A 357 -27.91 -18.13 -68.88
C VAL A 357 -29.21 -17.35 -69.02
N GLU A 358 -29.48 -16.44 -68.09
CA GLU A 358 -30.65 -15.55 -68.15
C GLU A 358 -30.66 -14.71 -69.43
N GLU A 359 -29.51 -14.12 -69.77
CA GLU A 359 -29.34 -13.30 -70.97
C GLU A 359 -29.53 -14.11 -72.25
N ALA A 360 -29.00 -15.34 -72.31
CA ALA A 360 -29.20 -16.23 -73.45
C ALA A 360 -30.70 -16.54 -73.67
N ILE A 361 -31.42 -16.89 -72.61
CA ILE A 361 -32.88 -17.14 -72.67
C ILE A 361 -33.63 -15.88 -73.09
N LYS A 362 -33.31 -14.71 -72.50
CA LYS A 362 -33.91 -13.42 -72.87
C LYS A 362 -33.66 -13.05 -74.33
N SER A 363 -32.45 -13.25 -74.83
CA SER A 363 -32.12 -12.97 -76.24
C SER A 363 -32.88 -13.86 -77.21
N ALA A 364 -33.06 -15.15 -76.88
CA ALA A 364 -33.82 -16.08 -77.69
C ALA A 364 -35.32 -15.74 -77.67
N GLU A 365 -35.86 -15.36 -76.51
CA GLU A 365 -37.24 -14.88 -76.39
C GLU A 365 -37.46 -13.58 -77.19
N ALA A 366 -36.52 -12.64 -77.11
CA ALA A 366 -36.58 -11.40 -77.88
C ALA A 366 -36.50 -11.66 -79.40
N GLU A 367 -35.70 -12.62 -79.85
CA GLU A 367 -35.59 -13.00 -81.26
C GLU A 367 -36.86 -13.69 -81.77
N ILE A 368 -37.47 -14.59 -80.97
CA ILE A 368 -38.79 -15.17 -81.29
C ILE A 368 -39.84 -14.06 -81.37
N TRP A 369 -39.87 -13.16 -80.39
CA TRP A 369 -40.80 -12.03 -80.41
C TRP A 369 -40.59 -11.14 -81.63
N ARG A 370 -39.35 -10.83 -82.00
CA ARG A 370 -39.03 -10.04 -83.20
C ARG A 370 -39.58 -10.68 -84.48
N LYS A 371 -39.46 -12.00 -84.62
CA LYS A 371 -39.97 -12.75 -85.80
C LYS A 371 -41.49 -12.92 -85.80
N THR A 372 -42.11 -12.90 -84.63
CA THR A 372 -43.55 -13.13 -84.45
C THR A 372 -44.35 -11.86 -84.15
N ASP A 373 -43.70 -10.69 -84.03
CA ASP A 373 -44.34 -9.40 -83.73
C ASP A 373 -45.37 -9.06 -84.83
N PRO A 374 -46.67 -9.11 -84.50
CA PRO A 374 -47.72 -8.87 -85.48
C PRO A 374 -47.69 -7.45 -86.05
N ALA A 375 -47.27 -6.47 -85.26
CA ALA A 375 -47.21 -5.07 -85.68
C ALA A 375 -46.00 -4.80 -86.59
N ALA A 376 -44.86 -5.46 -86.33
CA ALA A 376 -43.70 -5.38 -87.22
C ALA A 376 -43.96 -6.11 -88.54
N LYS A 377 -44.55 -7.31 -88.49
CA LYS A 377 -44.96 -8.07 -89.68
C LYS A 377 -45.97 -7.29 -90.53
N ALA A 378 -46.96 -6.64 -89.90
CA ALA A 378 -47.94 -5.80 -90.61
C ALA A 378 -47.28 -4.60 -91.30
N ARG A 379 -46.36 -3.89 -90.64
CA ARG A 379 -45.61 -2.78 -91.25
C ARG A 379 -44.73 -3.23 -92.41
N ALA A 380 -44.04 -4.37 -92.27
CA ALA A 380 -43.25 -4.94 -93.37
C ALA A 380 -44.15 -5.31 -94.57
N ALA A 381 -45.32 -5.89 -94.33
CA ALA A 381 -46.30 -6.19 -95.36
C ALA A 381 -46.87 -4.91 -96.04
N GLU A 382 -47.08 -3.84 -95.27
CA GLU A 382 -47.52 -2.55 -95.80
C GLU A 382 -46.47 -1.92 -96.74
N VAL A 383 -45.19 -1.96 -96.37
CA VAL A 383 -44.09 -1.45 -97.22
C VAL A 383 -44.01 -2.22 -98.55
N VAL A 384 -44.17 -3.55 -98.50
CA VAL A 384 -44.26 -4.40 -99.72
C VAL A 384 -45.45 -3.97 -100.59
N ALA A 385 -46.62 -3.75 -99.99
CA ALA A 385 -47.81 -3.30 -100.71
C ALA A 385 -47.64 -1.90 -101.34
N GLN A 386 -47.00 -0.96 -100.63
CA GLN A 386 -46.72 0.38 -101.14
C GLN A 386 -45.72 0.36 -102.30
N LEU A 387 -44.66 -0.45 -102.22
CA LEU A 387 -43.68 -0.62 -103.30
C LEU A 387 -44.32 -1.25 -104.55
N GLN A 388 -45.17 -2.26 -104.38
CA GLN A 388 -45.93 -2.86 -105.48
C GLN A 388 -46.86 -1.82 -106.12
N GLY A 389 -47.63 -1.08 -105.33
CA GLY A 389 -48.50 -0.02 -105.84
C GLY A 389 -47.74 1.09 -106.58
N ALA A 390 -46.53 1.44 -106.12
CA ALA A 390 -45.67 2.40 -106.81
C ALA A 390 -45.17 1.85 -108.15
N ILE A 391 -44.72 0.60 -108.20
CA ILE A 391 -44.28 -0.07 -109.45
C ILE A 391 -45.42 -0.08 -110.46
N ASP A 392 -46.62 -0.53 -110.08
CA ASP A 392 -47.79 -0.57 -110.95
C ASP A 392 -48.14 0.82 -111.50
N ASN A 393 -47.97 1.87 -110.68
CA ASN A 393 -48.20 3.24 -111.12
C ASN A 393 -47.15 3.72 -112.13
N TYR A 394 -45.86 3.46 -111.89
CA TYR A 394 -44.80 3.81 -112.84
C TYR A 394 -44.91 3.03 -114.15
N GLU A 395 -45.32 1.76 -114.10
CA GLU A 395 -45.62 0.96 -115.30
C GLU A 395 -46.80 1.53 -116.09
N LYS A 396 -47.87 1.96 -115.42
CA LYS A 396 -49.00 2.67 -116.06
C LYS A 396 -48.56 3.99 -116.68
N ILE A 397 -47.72 4.77 -115.99
CA ILE A 397 -47.15 6.02 -116.52
C ILE A 397 -46.30 5.73 -117.76
N ALA A 398 -45.47 4.68 -117.72
CA ALA A 398 -44.67 4.24 -118.85
C ALA A 398 -45.55 3.84 -120.04
N ALA A 399 -46.56 2.98 -119.83
CA ALA A 399 -47.48 2.55 -120.87
C ALA A 399 -48.24 3.72 -121.51
N LYS A 400 -48.69 4.69 -120.70
CA LYS A 400 -49.36 5.91 -121.19
C LYS A 400 -48.40 6.85 -121.92
N ALA A 401 -47.14 6.96 -121.50
CA ALA A 401 -46.14 7.76 -122.18
C ALA A 401 -45.75 7.15 -123.54
N THR A 402 -45.66 5.82 -123.62
CA THR A 402 -45.43 5.07 -124.87
C THR A 402 -46.57 5.29 -125.86
N SER A 403 -47.84 5.16 -125.42
CA SER A 403 -49.00 5.40 -126.30
C SER A 403 -49.15 6.86 -126.74
N ALA A 404 -48.57 7.80 -126.01
CA ALA A 404 -48.49 9.22 -126.36
C ALA A 404 -47.25 9.59 -127.21
N GLY A 405 -46.43 8.61 -127.62
CA GLY A 405 -45.22 8.84 -128.44
C GLY A 405 -44.03 9.47 -127.71
N ASN A 406 -44.07 9.57 -126.37
CA ASN A 406 -43.00 10.16 -125.58
C ASN A 406 -42.06 9.08 -125.01
N ALA A 407 -41.12 8.63 -125.85
CA ALA A 407 -40.18 7.56 -125.52
C ALA A 407 -39.30 7.89 -124.30
N LYS A 408 -38.88 9.15 -124.13
CA LYS A 408 -38.04 9.58 -123.01
C LYS A 408 -38.76 9.40 -121.68
N LYS A 409 -40.00 9.89 -121.58
CA LYS A 409 -40.82 9.78 -120.36
C LYS A 409 -41.20 8.32 -120.04
N ALA A 410 -41.37 7.49 -121.07
CA ALA A 410 -41.60 6.05 -120.87
C ALA A 410 -40.37 5.35 -120.28
N ALA A 411 -39.17 5.66 -120.78
CA ALA A 411 -37.92 5.10 -120.28
C ALA A 411 -37.64 5.51 -118.82
N GLU A 412 -37.80 6.79 -118.48
CA GLU A 412 -37.62 7.30 -117.10
C GLU A 412 -38.60 6.64 -116.11
N ALA A 413 -39.84 6.39 -116.52
CA ALA A 413 -40.84 5.70 -115.70
C ALA A 413 -40.52 4.21 -115.54
N LEU A 414 -40.02 3.53 -116.58
CA LEU A 414 -39.58 2.13 -116.48
C LEU A 414 -38.33 1.98 -115.60
N GLU A 415 -37.38 2.91 -115.68
CA GLU A 415 -36.21 2.94 -114.80
C GLU A 415 -36.64 3.15 -113.34
N SER A 416 -37.58 4.06 -113.10
CA SER A 416 -38.19 4.28 -111.79
C SER A 416 -38.92 3.05 -111.25
N ALA A 417 -39.59 2.27 -112.11
CA ALA A 417 -40.19 0.99 -111.75
C ALA A 417 -39.12 -0.08 -111.47
N ALA A 418 -38.06 -0.16 -112.28
CA ALA A 418 -36.96 -1.11 -112.10
C ALA A 418 -36.22 -0.88 -110.77
N ALA A 419 -35.93 0.38 -110.41
CA ALA A 419 -35.35 0.72 -109.12
C ALA A 419 -36.23 0.24 -107.95
N ARG A 420 -37.55 0.43 -108.05
CA ARG A 420 -38.50 0.00 -107.00
C ARG A 420 -38.70 -1.51 -106.96
N ARG A 421 -38.55 -2.23 -108.08
CA ARG A 421 -38.53 -3.70 -108.09
C ARG A 421 -37.34 -4.24 -107.29
N SER A 422 -36.16 -3.61 -107.40
CA SER A 422 -35.01 -4.02 -106.58
C SER A 422 -35.26 -3.85 -105.08
N TRP A 423 -35.95 -2.77 -104.69
CA TRP A 423 -36.35 -2.54 -103.30
C TRP A 423 -37.48 -3.45 -102.84
N LEU A 424 -38.42 -3.80 -103.73
CA LEU A 424 -39.49 -4.75 -103.46
C LEU A 424 -38.93 -6.15 -103.16
N GLU A 425 -37.94 -6.60 -103.93
CA GLU A 425 -37.28 -7.89 -103.70
C GLU A 425 -36.65 -7.94 -102.29
N GLU A 426 -35.98 -6.87 -101.87
CA GLU A 426 -35.38 -6.78 -100.54
C GLU A 426 -36.45 -6.69 -99.43
N ALA A 427 -37.52 -5.92 -99.64
CA ALA A 427 -38.63 -5.83 -98.70
C ALA A 427 -39.38 -7.17 -98.55
N GLN A 428 -39.51 -7.95 -99.62
CA GLN A 428 -40.09 -9.30 -99.59
C GLN A 428 -39.21 -10.29 -98.85
N LYS A 429 -37.87 -10.21 -99.01
CA LYS A 429 -36.93 -10.99 -98.18
C LYS A 429 -37.08 -10.65 -96.70
N SER A 430 -37.13 -9.36 -96.36
CA SER A 430 -37.34 -8.92 -94.97
C SER A 430 -38.70 -9.37 -94.41
N LEU A 431 -39.77 -9.37 -95.21
CA LEU A 431 -41.08 -9.90 -94.80
C LEU A 431 -41.05 -11.42 -94.57
N ALA A 432 -40.28 -12.16 -95.38
CA ALA A 432 -40.11 -13.61 -95.25
C ALA A 432 -39.31 -14.02 -94.00
N GLU A 433 -38.58 -13.11 -93.36
CA GLU A 433 -37.92 -13.34 -92.07
C GLU A 433 -38.94 -13.44 -90.90
N PHE A 434 -40.17 -12.94 -91.07
CA PHE A 434 -41.27 -13.06 -90.11
C PHE A 434 -42.05 -14.37 -90.33
N ASN A 435 -41.47 -15.51 -89.93
CA ASN A 435 -42.14 -16.81 -89.93
C ASN A 435 -42.88 -17.08 -88.62
#